data_AF-A0A7C2M7K5-F1
#
_entry.id   AF-A0A7C2M7K5-F1
#
_cell.length_a   1.000
_cell.length_b   1.000
_cell.length_c   1.000
_cell.angle_alpha   90.00
_cell.angle_beta   90.00
_cell.angle_gamma   90.00
#
_symmetry.space_group_name_H-M   'P 1'
#
loop_
_entity.id
_entity.type
_entity.pdbx_description
1 polymer ?
#
loop_
_entity_poly.entity_id
_entity_poly.type
_entity_poly.pdbx_seq_one_letter_code
_entity_poly.pdbx_strand_id
1 'polypeptide(L)'
;EEGRYPETVAIVVWATDCMRTNGDDVAEILYLMGLKPVWEESSGRVTGIKPIPMKELRRPRIDVTVRISGLFRDNFPNIVHLLDDAVALVASLKEKGDKNYIVKHVEAEVAERVKEGVDTKKAREEACFRIFGDMPGGYGSGVNHAIESKNWKDQSDLAKIYVDWGCYVYSKKNFGLSSKEQFERRLATVDLTVKNMDTREYDALQIDDTYSYHAGMDVAIKTIKGEAPRSFYGDSSDPNRVKIRSTAEEIKYCFRARLVNPKWIDGLKKHGYHGAAQFSEQMDYVLGWDATAEVIDDWMYEDLAEKFVLDKEMQQWLKDVNPYALQNMTERLLEAIQRNMWNATEEMKKELQQIYLNVDALLEEQNEKTKQKEKKIIRKQI
;
A
#
# COMPACT_ATOMS: atom_id res chain seq x y z
N GLU A 1 9.65 -18.61 10.62
CA GLU A 1 10.91 -18.69 9.87
C GLU A 1 12.13 -18.43 10.76
N GLU A 2 12.13 -17.40 11.60
CA GLU A 2 13.32 -16.98 12.37
C GLU A 2 13.39 -17.49 13.82
N GLY A 3 12.48 -18.37 14.24
CA GLY A 3 12.47 -18.94 15.60
C GLY A 3 12.13 -17.95 16.73
N ARG A 4 11.74 -16.71 16.41
CA ARG A 4 11.31 -15.66 17.33
C ARG A 4 9.98 -15.04 16.89
N TYR A 5 9.28 -14.40 17.83
CA TYR A 5 8.15 -13.52 17.50
C TYR A 5 8.65 -12.15 17.02
N PRO A 6 7.92 -11.48 16.11
CA PRO A 6 8.13 -10.06 15.86
C PRO A 6 7.74 -9.26 17.11
N GLU A 7 8.49 -8.21 17.41
CA GLU A 7 8.12 -7.30 18.50
C GLU A 7 7.09 -6.27 18.04
N THR A 8 7.23 -5.75 16.81
CA THR A 8 6.28 -4.81 16.21
C THR A 8 5.80 -5.27 14.84
N VAL A 9 4.49 -5.21 14.63
CA VAL A 9 3.82 -5.40 13.34
C VAL A 9 3.24 -4.05 12.90
N ALA A 10 3.38 -3.67 11.63
CA ALA A 10 2.64 -2.53 11.09
C ALA A 10 1.55 -2.99 10.12
N ILE A 11 0.32 -2.51 10.29
CA ILE A 11 -0.85 -2.96 9.52
C ILE A 11 -1.51 -1.77 8.84
N VAL A 12 -1.75 -1.88 7.54
CA VAL A 12 -2.58 -0.93 6.78
C VAL A 12 -4.04 -1.33 6.90
N VAL A 13 -4.90 -0.39 7.30
CA VAL A 13 -6.33 -0.63 7.52
C VAL A 13 -7.17 0.30 6.66
N TRP A 14 -8.06 -0.30 5.87
CA TRP A 14 -8.96 0.42 4.98
C TRP A 14 -10.42 0.32 5.41
N ALA A 15 -11.19 1.36 5.07
CA ALA A 15 -12.61 1.41 5.40
C ALA A 15 -13.39 0.34 4.64
N THR A 16 -13.07 0.14 3.37
CA THR A 16 -13.75 -0.81 2.47
C THR A 16 -13.65 -2.24 2.98
N ASP A 17 -12.47 -2.62 3.45
CA ASP A 17 -12.18 -3.97 3.93
C ASP A 17 -12.93 -4.19 5.25
N CYS A 18 -12.88 -3.20 6.15
CA CYS A 18 -13.66 -3.21 7.38
C CYS A 18 -15.18 -3.31 7.13
N MET A 19 -15.70 -2.63 6.09
CA MET A 19 -17.13 -2.72 5.70
C MET A 19 -17.50 -4.10 5.13
N ARG A 20 -16.61 -4.70 4.33
CA ARG A 20 -16.87 -6.00 3.68
C ARG A 20 -16.80 -7.16 4.67
N THR A 21 -15.87 -7.14 5.61
CA THR A 21 -15.65 -8.26 6.53
C THR A 21 -16.29 -8.07 7.91
N ASN A 22 -16.77 -6.86 8.22
CA ASN A 22 -17.17 -6.44 9.58
C ASN A 22 -15.99 -6.30 10.57
N GLY A 23 -14.78 -6.04 10.06
CA GLY A 23 -13.63 -5.62 10.88
C GLY A 23 -12.59 -6.71 11.16
N ASP A 24 -12.19 -7.46 10.14
CA ASP A 24 -11.19 -8.53 10.26
C ASP A 24 -9.83 -7.96 10.66
N ASP A 25 -9.38 -6.88 9.99
CA ASP A 25 -8.13 -6.17 10.34
C ASP A 25 -8.15 -5.67 11.79
N VAL A 26 -9.30 -5.18 12.25
CA VAL A 26 -9.48 -4.70 13.63
C VAL A 26 -9.37 -5.86 14.61
N ALA A 27 -9.99 -7.00 14.29
CA ALA A 27 -9.91 -8.22 15.09
C ALA A 27 -8.47 -8.78 15.11
N GLU A 28 -7.76 -8.73 13.98
CA GLU A 28 -6.35 -9.11 13.87
C GLU A 28 -5.48 -8.24 14.80
N ILE A 29 -5.61 -6.92 14.72
CA ILE A 29 -4.87 -5.97 15.57
C ILE A 29 -5.14 -6.27 17.05
N LEU A 30 -6.42 -6.38 17.44
CA LEU A 30 -6.79 -6.68 18.82
C LEU A 30 -6.19 -8.02 19.27
N TYR A 31 -6.28 -9.06 18.43
CA TYR A 31 -5.73 -10.37 18.78
C TYR A 31 -4.22 -10.33 18.91
N LEU A 32 -3.48 -9.66 18.02
CA LEU A 32 -2.02 -9.46 18.11
C LEU A 32 -1.63 -8.82 19.45
N MET A 33 -2.35 -7.77 19.86
CA MET A 33 -2.20 -7.14 21.18
C MET A 33 -2.67 -8.03 22.36
N GLY A 34 -3.30 -9.16 22.07
CA GLY A 34 -3.79 -10.13 23.04
C GLY A 34 -5.10 -9.70 23.71
N LEU A 35 -5.97 -9.03 22.98
CA LEU A 35 -7.26 -8.54 23.42
C LEU A 35 -8.39 -9.27 22.70
N LYS A 36 -9.59 -9.25 23.30
CA LYS A 36 -10.83 -9.66 22.66
C LYS A 36 -11.92 -8.62 22.85
N PRO A 37 -12.78 -8.39 21.84
CA PRO A 37 -13.92 -7.49 21.97
C PRO A 37 -14.91 -8.01 23.02
N VAL A 38 -15.64 -7.08 23.63
CA VAL A 38 -16.79 -7.33 24.49
C VAL A 38 -18.03 -6.90 23.73
N TRP A 39 -18.94 -7.84 23.52
CA TRP A 39 -20.18 -7.62 22.78
C TRP A 39 -21.34 -7.46 23.76
N GLU A 40 -22.19 -6.46 23.52
CA GLU A 40 -23.48 -6.33 24.16
C GLU A 40 -24.45 -7.32 23.50
N GLU A 41 -25.00 -8.24 24.30
CA GLU A 41 -25.81 -9.36 23.82
C GLU A 41 -27.09 -8.92 23.10
N SER A 42 -27.73 -7.83 23.54
CA SER A 42 -28.99 -7.35 22.99
C SER A 42 -28.84 -6.64 21.65
N SER A 43 -27.78 -5.84 21.48
CA SER A 43 -27.59 -4.98 20.31
C SER A 43 -26.57 -5.54 19.31
N GLY A 44 -25.76 -6.50 19.73
CA GLY A 44 -24.60 -6.94 18.95
C GLY A 44 -23.56 -5.84 18.77
N ARG A 45 -23.54 -4.80 19.63
CA ARG A 45 -22.52 -3.75 19.56
C ARG A 45 -21.27 -4.14 20.35
N VAL A 46 -20.10 -3.79 19.83
CA VAL A 46 -18.87 -3.81 20.62
C VAL A 46 -18.91 -2.66 21.63
N THR A 47 -18.88 -2.98 22.92
CA THR A 47 -18.94 -2.01 24.03
C THR A 47 -17.62 -1.85 24.76
N GLY A 48 -16.63 -2.69 24.46
CA GLY A 48 -15.30 -2.58 25.02
C GLY A 48 -14.39 -3.72 24.58
N ILE A 49 -13.27 -3.85 25.29
CA ILE A 49 -12.21 -4.82 25.04
C ILE A 49 -11.72 -5.36 26.38
N LYS A 50 -11.25 -6.60 26.39
CA LYS A 50 -10.66 -7.21 27.58
C LYS A 50 -9.38 -7.99 27.24
N PRO A 51 -8.38 -8.01 28.13
CA PRO A 51 -7.17 -8.80 27.89
C PRO A 51 -7.48 -10.30 27.88
N ILE A 52 -6.92 -11.00 26.90
CA ILE A 52 -6.78 -12.46 26.91
C ILE A 52 -5.71 -12.80 27.97
N PRO A 53 -6.01 -13.68 28.95
CA PRO A 53 -5.03 -14.10 29.94
C PRO A 53 -3.81 -14.75 29.28
N MET A 54 -2.60 -14.49 29.79
CA MET A 54 -1.36 -15.03 29.20
C MET A 54 -1.34 -16.56 29.10
N LYS A 55 -2.04 -17.28 29.99
CA LYS A 55 -2.20 -18.74 29.93
C LYS A 55 -3.00 -19.22 28.71
N GLU A 56 -3.94 -18.40 28.24
CA GLU A 56 -4.74 -18.62 27.04
C GLU A 56 -3.98 -18.11 25.80
N LEU A 57 -3.37 -16.91 25.88
CA LEU A 57 -2.67 -16.28 24.76
C LEU A 57 -1.42 -17.06 24.31
N ARG A 58 -0.65 -17.62 25.25
CA ARG A 58 0.53 -18.51 25.00
C ARG A 58 1.63 -17.94 24.09
N ARG A 59 1.65 -16.63 23.87
CA ARG A 59 2.71 -15.87 23.19
C ARG A 59 2.79 -14.47 23.80
N PRO A 60 3.85 -13.69 23.52
CA PRO A 60 3.89 -12.28 23.86
C PRO A 60 2.74 -11.50 23.20
N ARG A 61 2.34 -10.40 23.83
CA ARG A 61 1.53 -9.36 23.18
C ARG A 61 2.42 -8.60 22.22
N ILE A 62 1.99 -8.52 20.96
CA ILE A 62 2.75 -7.91 19.88
C ILE A 62 2.38 -6.42 19.83
N ASP A 63 3.38 -5.56 19.66
CA ASP A 63 3.13 -4.14 19.40
C ASP A 63 2.63 -3.95 17.98
N VAL A 64 1.65 -3.07 17.79
CA VAL A 64 1.02 -2.88 16.48
C VAL A 64 0.94 -1.40 16.15
N THR A 65 1.61 -1.00 15.08
CA THR A 65 1.45 0.33 14.46
C THR A 65 0.40 0.22 13.36
N VAL A 66 -0.63 1.06 13.43
CA VAL A 66 -1.78 1.02 12.53
C VAL A 66 -1.73 2.22 11.60
N ARG A 67 -1.68 1.96 10.30
CA ARG A 67 -1.85 2.98 9.26
C ARG A 67 -3.28 2.93 8.74
N ILE A 68 -4.12 3.85 9.18
CA ILE A 68 -5.51 3.97 8.70
C ILE A 68 -5.57 4.84 7.44
N SER A 69 -6.45 4.51 6.50
CA SER A 69 -6.82 5.43 5.40
C SER A 69 -7.69 6.59 5.92
N GLY A 70 -7.72 7.70 5.17
CA GLY A 70 -8.60 8.84 5.45
C GLY A 70 -10.07 8.44 5.44
N LEU A 71 -10.48 7.54 4.54
CA LEU A 71 -11.83 7.01 4.53
C LEU A 71 -12.15 6.21 5.81
N PHE A 72 -11.17 5.48 6.36
CA PHE A 72 -11.36 4.75 7.62
C PHE A 72 -11.52 5.70 8.80
N ARG A 73 -10.69 6.75 8.88
CA ARG A 73 -10.83 7.84 9.86
C ARG A 73 -12.25 8.42 9.85
N ASP A 74 -12.79 8.68 8.66
CA ASP A 74 -14.07 9.37 8.51
C ASP A 74 -15.27 8.47 8.84
N ASN A 75 -15.20 7.19 8.49
CA ASN A 75 -16.32 6.24 8.69
C ASN A 75 -16.29 5.52 10.05
N PHE A 76 -15.11 5.34 10.64
CA PHE A 76 -14.94 4.51 11.83
C PHE A 76 -14.20 5.21 12.99
N PRO A 77 -14.57 6.46 13.37
CA PRO A 77 -13.94 7.14 14.51
C PRO A 77 -14.12 6.37 15.82
N ASN A 78 -15.22 5.64 15.97
CA ASN A 78 -15.44 4.75 17.11
C ASN A 78 -14.44 3.59 17.17
N ILE A 79 -14.01 3.05 16.04
CA ILE A 79 -13.00 1.98 15.99
C ILE A 79 -11.61 2.55 16.24
N VAL A 80 -11.30 3.73 15.70
CA VAL A 80 -10.06 4.45 16.04
C VAL A 80 -9.93 4.64 17.56
N HIS A 81 -11.01 5.07 18.23
CA HIS A 81 -11.03 5.21 19.69
C HIS A 81 -10.91 3.85 20.42
N LEU A 82 -11.46 2.78 19.86
CA LEU A 82 -11.33 1.43 20.42
C LEU A 82 -9.88 0.93 20.35
N LEU A 83 -9.18 1.20 19.24
CA LEU A 83 -7.77 0.84 19.07
C LEU A 83 -6.86 1.67 19.97
N ASP A 84 -7.16 2.96 20.17
CA ASP A 84 -6.47 3.80 21.15
C ASP A 84 -6.64 3.26 22.59
N ASP A 85 -7.87 2.87 22.96
CA ASP A 85 -8.14 2.20 24.24
C ASP A 85 -7.38 0.87 24.38
N ALA A 86 -7.23 0.12 23.29
CA ALA A 86 -6.50 -1.14 23.26
C ALA A 86 -5.03 -0.94 23.62
N VAL A 87 -4.39 0.05 23.00
CA VAL A 87 -2.99 0.38 23.31
C VAL A 87 -2.85 0.83 24.75
N ALA A 88 -3.71 1.74 25.21
CA ALA A 88 -3.68 2.25 26.58
C ALA A 88 -3.89 1.13 27.62
N LEU A 89 -4.85 0.23 27.36
CA LEU A 89 -5.14 -0.92 28.22
C LEU A 89 -3.92 -1.84 28.31
N VAL A 90 -3.34 -2.25 27.18
CA VAL A 90 -2.22 -3.20 27.16
C VAL A 90 -0.94 -2.58 27.73
N ALA A 91 -0.68 -1.31 27.47
CA ALA A 91 0.44 -0.57 28.06
C ALA A 91 0.31 -0.41 29.59
N SER A 92 -0.90 -0.48 30.15
CA SER A 92 -1.15 -0.39 31.60
C SER A 92 -1.01 -1.73 32.35
N LEU A 93 -0.92 -2.85 31.63
CA LEU A 93 -0.82 -4.17 32.26
C LEU A 93 0.52 -4.32 32.98
N LYS A 94 0.49 -4.87 34.20
CA LYS A 94 1.69 -5.18 35.01
C LYS A 94 2.37 -6.47 34.51
N GLU A 95 2.74 -6.49 33.24
CA GLU A 95 3.43 -7.58 32.56
C GLU A 95 4.89 -7.19 32.29
N LYS A 96 5.77 -8.20 32.17
CA LYS A 96 7.18 -7.97 31.80
C LYS A 96 7.31 -7.73 30.30
N GLY A 97 8.33 -6.96 29.89
CA GLY A 97 8.55 -6.61 28.48
C GLY A 97 8.83 -7.80 27.54
N ASP A 98 9.33 -8.92 28.05
CA ASP A 98 9.50 -10.17 27.30
C ASP A 98 8.18 -10.90 26.98
N LYS A 99 7.07 -10.47 27.62
CA LYS A 99 5.71 -10.98 27.40
C LYS A 99 4.77 -9.94 26.80
N ASN A 100 5.17 -8.68 26.77
CA ASN A 100 4.35 -7.58 26.31
C ASN A 100 5.25 -6.53 25.65
N TYR A 101 5.33 -6.58 24.32
CA TYR A 101 6.21 -5.71 23.55
C TYR A 101 5.71 -4.25 23.54
N ILE A 102 4.41 -4.02 23.70
CA ILE A 102 3.87 -2.66 23.88
C ILE A 102 4.43 -2.03 25.15
N VAL A 103 4.36 -2.73 26.28
CA VAL A 103 4.96 -2.26 27.55
C VAL A 103 6.47 -2.07 27.38
N LYS A 104 7.16 -3.02 26.74
CA LYS A 104 8.61 -2.91 26.47
C LYS A 104 8.94 -1.61 25.75
N HIS A 105 8.27 -1.31 24.63
CA HIS A 105 8.56 -0.14 23.80
C HIS A 105 8.13 1.16 24.48
N VAL A 106 6.95 1.20 25.10
CA VAL A 106 6.45 2.40 25.80
C VAL A 106 7.37 2.77 26.97
N GLU A 107 7.75 1.82 27.83
CA GLU A 107 8.63 2.12 28.97
C GLU A 107 10.04 2.54 28.53
N ALA A 108 10.57 1.93 27.46
CA ALA A 108 11.86 2.32 26.91
C ALA A 108 11.85 3.77 26.40
N GLU A 109 10.84 4.13 25.60
CA GLU A 109 10.71 5.49 25.06
C GLU A 109 10.46 6.52 26.17
N VAL A 110 9.58 6.21 27.14
CA VAL A 110 9.34 7.12 28.27
C VAL A 110 10.63 7.38 29.04
N ALA A 111 11.43 6.35 29.30
CA ALA A 111 12.70 6.48 30.01
C ALA A 111 13.73 7.31 29.22
N GLU A 112 13.77 7.15 27.90
CA GLU A 112 14.60 7.96 27.00
C GLU A 112 14.18 9.43 27.03
N ARG A 113 12.90 9.72 26.79
CA ARG A 113 12.40 11.08 26.63
C ARG A 113 12.36 11.87 27.92
N VAL A 114 12.16 11.21 29.06
CA VAL A 114 12.30 11.86 30.37
C VAL A 114 13.75 12.29 30.63
N LYS A 115 14.74 11.51 30.18
CA LYS A 115 16.16 11.92 30.27
C LYS A 115 16.47 13.12 29.36
N GLU A 116 15.76 13.26 28.26
CA GLU A 116 15.82 14.43 27.36
C GLU A 116 15.06 15.65 27.91
N GLY A 117 14.42 15.54 29.08
CA GLY A 117 13.71 16.63 29.74
C GLY A 117 12.23 16.77 29.35
N VAL A 118 11.68 15.80 28.62
CA VAL A 118 10.23 15.76 28.34
C VAL A 118 9.47 15.38 29.61
N ASP A 119 8.38 16.11 29.89
CA ASP A 119 7.47 15.77 30.99
C ASP A 119 7.01 14.31 30.89
N THR A 120 7.02 13.59 32.02
CA THR A 120 6.74 12.15 32.04
C THR A 120 5.35 11.80 31.52
N LYS A 121 4.34 12.65 31.77
CA LYS A 121 2.97 12.40 31.30
C LYS A 121 2.90 12.59 29.79
N LYS A 122 3.52 13.66 29.26
CA LYS A 122 3.62 13.89 27.82
C LYS A 122 4.40 12.79 27.11
N ALA A 123 5.56 12.39 27.66
CA ALA A 123 6.38 11.31 27.12
C ALA A 123 5.59 10.01 27.02
N ARG A 124 4.81 9.65 28.05
CA ARG A 124 3.98 8.44 28.04
C ARG A 124 2.81 8.53 27.06
N GLU A 125 2.19 9.70 26.95
CA GLU A 125 1.11 9.91 25.99
C GLU A 125 1.60 9.73 24.55
N GLU A 126 2.71 10.38 24.18
CA GLU A 126 3.29 10.29 22.84
C GLU A 126 3.85 8.88 22.56
N ALA A 127 4.45 8.23 23.57
CA ALA A 127 4.94 6.86 23.46
C ALA A 127 3.83 5.82 23.20
N CYS A 128 2.57 6.13 23.50
CA CYS A 128 1.41 5.29 23.23
C CYS A 128 0.79 5.54 21.85
N PHE A 129 1.27 6.50 21.06
CA PHE A 129 0.71 6.73 19.72
C PHE A 129 0.99 5.53 18.81
N ARG A 130 -0.07 4.90 18.30
CA ARG A 130 0.00 3.77 17.36
C ARG A 130 -0.91 3.89 16.15
N ILE A 131 -1.89 4.78 16.16
CA ILE A 131 -2.83 4.95 15.07
C ILE A 131 -2.48 6.21 14.29
N PHE A 132 -1.96 6.02 13.08
CA PHE A 132 -1.49 7.05 12.19
C PHE A 132 -2.32 7.05 10.90
N GLY A 133 -2.59 8.23 10.37
CA GLY A 133 -3.45 8.40 9.20
C GLY A 133 -3.05 9.62 8.35
N ASP A 134 -3.87 9.87 7.34
CA ASP A 134 -3.75 11.05 6.49
C ASP A 134 -4.11 12.30 7.28
N MET A 135 -3.64 13.49 6.86
CA MET A 135 -4.07 14.76 7.45
C MET A 135 -5.61 14.90 7.44
N PRO A 136 -6.24 15.56 8.43
CA PRO A 136 -7.68 15.80 8.39
C PRO A 136 -8.13 16.46 7.08
N GLY A 137 -9.09 15.85 6.39
CA GLY A 137 -9.55 16.28 5.06
C GLY A 137 -8.68 15.85 3.88
N GLY A 138 -7.50 15.27 4.13
CA GLY A 138 -6.66 14.60 3.13
C GLY A 138 -6.89 13.09 3.06
N TYR A 139 -6.47 12.51 1.94
CA TYR A 139 -6.60 11.08 1.59
C TYR A 139 -5.37 10.65 0.76
N GLY A 140 -5.01 9.37 0.86
CA GLY A 140 -3.86 8.80 0.15
C GLY A 140 -2.54 8.99 0.91
N SER A 141 -1.53 8.19 0.56
CA SER A 141 -0.19 8.31 1.15
C SER A 141 0.75 9.26 0.40
N GLY A 142 0.29 9.85 -0.71
CA GLY A 142 1.08 10.71 -1.59
C GLY A 142 2.09 9.98 -2.47
N VAL A 143 2.40 8.71 -2.18
CA VAL A 143 3.37 7.91 -2.93
C VAL A 143 2.91 7.65 -4.36
N ASN A 144 1.65 7.28 -4.56
CA ASN A 144 1.05 7.11 -5.89
C ASN A 144 1.19 8.37 -6.77
N HIS A 145 0.88 9.54 -6.21
CA HIS A 145 1.00 10.81 -6.93
C HIS A 145 2.46 11.10 -7.33
N ALA A 146 3.43 10.74 -6.50
CA ALA A 146 4.85 10.88 -6.83
C ALA A 146 5.23 9.98 -8.01
N ILE A 147 4.80 8.71 -7.99
CA ILE A 147 5.03 7.74 -9.07
C ILE A 147 4.40 8.23 -10.38
N GLU A 148 3.12 8.58 -10.37
CA GLU A 148 2.37 9.03 -11.54
C GLU A 148 2.97 10.29 -12.17
N SER A 149 3.30 11.28 -11.34
CA SER A 149 3.91 12.55 -11.79
C SER A 149 5.39 12.44 -12.14
N LYS A 150 6.01 11.26 -11.92
CA LYS A 150 7.46 11.02 -12.03
C LYS A 150 8.34 11.94 -11.17
N ASN A 151 7.75 12.66 -10.21
CA ASN A 151 8.43 13.67 -9.41
C ASN A 151 9.15 13.05 -8.20
N TRP A 152 10.02 12.08 -8.47
CA TRP A 152 10.84 11.37 -7.49
C TRP A 152 12.14 10.91 -8.15
N LYS A 153 13.23 10.95 -7.40
CA LYS A 153 14.56 10.52 -7.87
C LYS A 153 14.91 9.13 -7.39
N ASP A 154 14.67 8.86 -6.12
CA ASP A 154 14.98 7.60 -5.48
C ASP A 154 13.98 7.25 -4.36
N GLN A 155 14.17 6.09 -3.73
CA GLN A 155 13.32 5.59 -2.65
C GLN A 155 13.26 6.51 -1.42
N SER A 156 14.27 7.37 -1.19
CA SER A 156 14.26 8.30 -0.05
C SER A 156 13.24 9.43 -0.23
N ASP A 157 12.99 9.86 -1.46
CA ASP A 157 11.91 10.80 -1.77
C ASP A 157 10.54 10.18 -1.44
N LEU A 158 10.32 8.92 -1.85
CA LEU A 158 9.07 8.18 -1.61
C LEU A 158 8.84 7.96 -0.10
N ALA A 159 9.89 7.58 0.63
CA ALA A 159 9.85 7.42 2.08
C ALA A 159 9.50 8.73 2.79
N LYS A 160 10.11 9.85 2.38
CA LYS A 160 9.81 11.17 2.95
C LYS A 160 8.36 11.56 2.68
N ILE A 161 7.86 11.35 1.47
CA ILE A 161 6.46 11.63 1.10
C ILE A 161 5.52 10.79 1.98
N TYR A 162 5.77 9.49 2.09
CA TYR A 162 4.95 8.59 2.91
C TYR A 162 4.87 9.06 4.38
N VAL A 163 6.01 9.43 4.97
CA VAL A 163 6.07 9.95 6.34
C VAL A 163 5.32 11.28 6.46
N ASP A 164 5.55 12.23 5.55
CA ASP A 164 4.93 13.55 5.61
C ASP A 164 3.40 13.47 5.52
N TRP A 165 2.88 12.59 4.66
CA TRP A 165 1.43 12.38 4.48
C TRP A 165 0.79 11.54 5.58
N GLY A 166 1.53 10.58 6.16
CA GLY A 166 1.02 9.63 7.15
C GLY A 166 1.27 9.98 8.61
N CYS A 167 1.99 11.06 8.93
CA CYS A 167 2.43 11.36 10.29
C CYS A 167 1.36 11.90 11.26
N TYR A 168 0.07 11.79 10.92
CA TYR A 168 -1.00 12.38 11.71
C TYR A 168 -1.60 11.36 12.67
N VAL A 169 -1.52 11.66 13.97
CA VAL A 169 -1.99 10.78 15.03
C VAL A 169 -3.50 10.91 15.22
N TYR A 170 -4.16 9.76 15.33
CA TYR A 170 -5.56 9.64 15.67
C TYR A 170 -5.74 8.88 16.99
N SER A 171 -6.43 9.48 17.94
CA SER A 171 -6.71 8.93 19.27
C SER A 171 -7.95 9.59 19.83
N LYS A 172 -8.41 9.21 21.03
CA LYS A 172 -9.53 9.90 21.69
C LYS A 172 -9.28 11.38 21.95
N LYS A 173 -8.02 11.79 22.04
CA LYS A 173 -7.63 13.18 22.34
C LYS A 173 -7.12 13.94 21.13
N ASN A 174 -6.68 13.25 20.08
CA ASN A 174 -6.03 13.84 18.93
C ASN A 174 -6.76 13.43 17.65
N PHE A 175 -7.21 14.41 16.89
CA PHE A 175 -7.83 14.22 15.57
C PHE A 175 -6.90 14.79 14.50
N GLY A 176 -5.85 14.02 14.17
CA GLY A 176 -4.84 14.41 13.19
C GLY A 176 -3.77 15.35 13.75
N LEU A 177 -3.20 15.02 14.92
CA LEU A 177 -2.03 15.72 15.44
C LEU A 177 -0.80 15.37 14.59
N SER A 178 -0.20 16.34 13.90
CA SER A 178 1.05 16.11 13.16
C SER A 178 2.16 15.73 14.12
N SER A 179 2.71 14.52 13.97
CA SER A 179 3.69 13.92 14.87
C SER A 179 4.73 13.12 14.09
N LYS A 180 5.44 13.79 13.18
CA LYS A 180 6.46 13.18 12.31
C LYS A 180 7.49 12.34 13.07
N GLU A 181 8.09 12.91 14.11
CA GLU A 181 9.07 12.20 14.94
C GLU A 181 8.49 10.91 15.55
N GLN A 182 7.25 10.96 16.03
CA GLN A 182 6.60 9.80 16.63
C GLN A 182 6.29 8.73 15.57
N PHE A 183 5.88 9.12 14.37
CA PHE A 183 5.66 8.18 13.28
C PHE A 183 6.97 7.50 12.87
N GLU A 184 8.06 8.26 12.70
CA GLU A 184 9.38 7.71 12.41
C GLU A 184 9.87 6.75 13.51
N ARG A 185 9.67 7.11 14.79
CA ARG A 185 9.96 6.21 15.93
C ARG A 185 9.15 4.92 15.90
N ARG A 186 7.89 4.95 15.44
CA ARG A 186 7.09 3.72 15.26
C ARG A 186 7.56 2.88 14.10
N LEU A 187 7.87 3.49 12.95
CA LEU A 187 8.38 2.78 11.78
C LEU A 187 9.76 2.15 12.07
N ALA A 188 10.59 2.80 12.87
CA ALA A 188 11.90 2.29 13.27
C ALA A 188 11.85 0.96 14.05
N THR A 189 10.74 0.66 14.74
CA THR A 189 10.59 -0.58 15.52
C THR A 189 9.94 -1.73 14.76
N VAL A 190 9.47 -1.50 13.54
CA VAL A 190 8.72 -2.50 12.75
C VAL A 190 9.61 -3.65 12.32
N ASP A 191 9.21 -4.88 12.67
CA ASP A 191 9.81 -6.12 12.16
C ASP A 191 9.12 -6.58 10.87
N LEU A 192 7.79 -6.43 10.80
CA LEU A 192 7.00 -6.87 9.66
C LEU A 192 5.81 -5.96 9.35
N THR A 193 5.43 -5.93 8.08
CA THR A 193 4.26 -5.20 7.58
C THR A 193 3.20 -6.15 7.04
N VAL A 194 1.93 -5.76 7.18
CA VAL A 194 0.78 -6.53 6.69
C VAL A 194 -0.20 -5.61 5.97
N LYS A 195 -0.69 -6.09 4.82
CA LYS A 195 -1.95 -5.66 4.22
C LYS A 195 -2.82 -6.90 3.97
N ASN A 196 -4.10 -6.83 4.30
CA ASN A 196 -5.04 -7.90 3.98
C ASN A 196 -5.83 -7.62 2.71
N MET A 197 -6.31 -8.66 2.06
CA MET A 197 -7.17 -8.62 0.88
C MET A 197 -8.32 -9.60 1.08
N ASP A 198 -9.51 -9.04 1.24
CA ASP A 198 -10.75 -9.74 1.57
C ASP A 198 -11.66 -9.99 0.36
N THR A 199 -11.18 -9.70 -0.86
CA THR A 199 -11.97 -9.69 -2.10
C THR A 199 -11.21 -10.38 -3.24
N ARG A 200 -11.95 -10.91 -4.22
CA ARG A 200 -11.40 -11.48 -5.47
C ARG A 200 -11.68 -10.60 -6.69
N GLU A 201 -12.48 -9.57 -6.51
CA GLU A 201 -12.92 -8.64 -7.54
C GLU A 201 -11.75 -7.78 -8.05
N TYR A 202 -10.77 -7.51 -7.19
CA TYR A 202 -9.48 -6.93 -7.57
C TYR A 202 -8.34 -7.59 -6.78
N ASP A 203 -7.11 -7.42 -7.26
CA ASP A 203 -5.90 -7.94 -6.61
C ASP A 203 -4.86 -6.86 -6.31
N ALA A 204 -3.74 -7.25 -5.70
CA ALA A 204 -2.68 -6.35 -5.26
C ALA A 204 -2.08 -5.50 -6.40
N LEU A 205 -2.16 -5.96 -7.65
CA LEU A 205 -1.66 -5.27 -8.84
C LEU A 205 -2.73 -4.47 -9.57
N GLN A 206 -3.96 -4.35 -9.05
CA GLN A 206 -5.06 -3.68 -9.77
C GLN A 206 -5.47 -2.31 -9.26
N ILE A 207 -4.93 -1.87 -8.13
CA ILE A 207 -5.15 -0.52 -7.60
C ILE A 207 -3.81 0.06 -7.12
N ASP A 208 -3.68 1.37 -7.18
CA ASP A 208 -2.50 2.10 -6.73
C ASP A 208 -2.40 2.17 -5.19
N ASP A 209 -3.54 2.24 -4.51
CA ASP A 209 -3.60 2.32 -3.05
C ASP A 209 -2.81 1.20 -2.36
N THR A 210 -2.76 -0.02 -2.94
CA THR A 210 -2.04 -1.15 -2.32
C THR A 210 -0.55 -0.88 -2.20
N TYR A 211 0.14 -0.56 -3.30
CA TYR A 211 1.56 -0.24 -3.23
C TYR A 211 1.77 1.10 -2.50
N SER A 212 0.89 2.07 -2.71
CA SER A 212 1.03 3.41 -2.13
C SER A 212 1.00 3.37 -0.61
N TYR A 213 0.09 2.60 -0.01
CA TYR A 213 0.01 2.46 1.44
C TYR A 213 0.96 1.39 1.99
N HIS A 214 0.96 0.18 1.43
CA HIS A 214 1.69 -0.94 2.02
C HIS A 214 3.18 -0.90 1.65
N ALA A 215 3.53 -0.90 0.38
CA ALA A 215 4.92 -0.82 -0.05
C ALA A 215 5.52 0.58 0.23
N GLY A 216 4.70 1.64 0.23
CA GLY A 216 5.09 2.96 0.73
C GLY A 216 5.54 2.94 2.20
N MET A 217 4.91 2.09 3.02
CA MET A 217 5.37 1.85 4.39
C MET A 217 6.68 1.09 4.42
N ASP A 218 6.82 0.07 3.56
CA ASP A 218 8.04 -0.74 3.47
C ASP A 218 9.26 0.11 3.10
N VAL A 219 9.14 1.00 2.11
CA VAL A 219 10.22 1.92 1.71
C VAL A 219 10.55 2.93 2.81
N ALA A 220 9.55 3.42 3.54
CA ALA A 220 9.77 4.32 4.68
C ALA A 220 10.53 3.61 5.80
N ILE A 221 10.15 2.38 6.14
CA ILE A 221 10.84 1.56 7.14
C ILE A 221 12.27 1.25 6.67
N LYS A 222 12.45 0.84 5.42
CA LYS A 222 13.78 0.58 4.81
C LYS A 222 14.68 1.81 4.93
N THR A 223 14.17 3.00 4.62
CA THR A 223 14.93 4.25 4.70
C THR A 223 15.31 4.62 6.13
N ILE A 224 14.42 4.38 7.10
CA ILE A 224 14.64 4.71 8.51
C ILE A 224 15.59 3.72 9.18
N LYS A 225 15.42 2.41 8.93
CA LYS A 225 16.17 1.33 9.58
C LYS A 225 17.46 0.95 8.84
N GLY A 226 17.54 1.24 7.54
CA GLY A 226 18.57 0.74 6.64
C GLY A 226 18.30 -0.65 6.06
N GLU A 227 17.25 -1.34 6.51
CA GLU A 227 16.82 -2.65 6.01
C GLU A 227 15.31 -2.71 5.82
N ALA A 228 14.86 -3.38 4.77
CA ALA A 228 13.43 -3.55 4.49
C ALA A 228 12.77 -4.47 5.53
N PRO A 229 11.51 -4.20 5.94
CA PRO A 229 10.77 -5.10 6.81
C PRO A 229 10.40 -6.39 6.06
N ARG A 230 10.05 -7.44 6.81
CA ARG A 230 9.33 -8.57 6.21
C ARG A 230 7.93 -8.10 5.83
N SER A 231 7.54 -8.26 4.57
CA SER A 231 6.27 -7.77 4.06
C SER A 231 5.36 -8.94 3.69
N PHE A 232 4.12 -8.93 4.20
CA PHE A 232 3.14 -9.99 4.01
C PHE A 232 1.79 -9.48 3.51
N TYR A 233 1.13 -10.32 2.71
CA TYR A 233 -0.27 -10.19 2.32
C TYR A 233 -1.12 -11.29 2.95
N GLY A 234 -2.18 -10.90 3.65
CA GLY A 234 -3.21 -11.81 4.14
C GLY A 234 -4.37 -11.88 3.17
N ASP A 235 -4.59 -13.03 2.55
CA ASP A 235 -5.69 -13.29 1.64
C ASP A 235 -6.84 -13.97 2.39
N SER A 236 -7.84 -13.17 2.78
CA SER A 236 -9.04 -13.58 3.53
C SER A 236 -10.30 -13.62 2.68
N SER A 237 -10.18 -13.43 1.36
CA SER A 237 -11.30 -13.47 0.41
C SER A 237 -12.13 -14.76 0.39
N ASP A 238 -11.55 -15.86 0.88
CA ASP A 238 -12.30 -17.04 1.33
C ASP A 238 -12.05 -17.20 2.84
N PRO A 239 -12.99 -16.79 3.71
CA PRO A 239 -12.83 -16.85 5.16
C PRO A 239 -12.59 -18.26 5.71
N ASN A 240 -12.97 -19.32 4.97
CA ASN A 240 -12.71 -20.70 5.36
C ASN A 240 -11.29 -21.16 4.99
N ARG A 241 -10.56 -20.35 4.20
CA ARG A 241 -9.25 -20.69 3.66
C ARG A 241 -8.37 -19.45 3.55
N VAL A 242 -8.15 -18.81 4.70
CA VAL A 242 -7.19 -17.71 4.83
C VAL A 242 -5.79 -18.19 4.43
N LYS A 243 -5.11 -17.40 3.60
CA LYS A 243 -3.71 -17.63 3.21
C LYS A 243 -2.86 -16.43 3.56
N ILE A 244 -1.62 -16.69 3.93
CA ILE A 244 -0.63 -15.64 4.12
C ILE A 244 0.51 -15.93 3.14
N ARG A 245 0.90 -14.92 2.37
CA ARG A 245 2.04 -14.96 1.45
C ARG A 245 2.95 -13.80 1.78
N SER A 246 4.24 -13.92 1.50
CA SER A 246 5.08 -12.72 1.40
C SER A 246 4.53 -11.81 0.28
N THR A 247 4.73 -10.51 0.39
CA THR A 247 4.29 -9.55 -0.63
C THR A 247 4.86 -9.91 -2.00
N ALA A 248 6.13 -10.33 -2.08
CA ALA A 248 6.74 -10.80 -3.32
C ALA A 248 6.04 -12.03 -3.92
N GLU A 249 5.64 -13.00 -3.08
CA GLU A 249 4.87 -14.17 -3.53
C GLU A 249 3.45 -13.80 -3.99
N GLU A 250 2.78 -12.88 -3.29
CA GLU A 250 1.46 -12.39 -3.69
C GLU A 250 1.52 -11.67 -5.04
N ILE A 251 2.50 -10.78 -5.23
CA ILE A 251 2.68 -10.07 -6.49
C ILE A 251 2.98 -11.03 -7.65
N LYS A 252 3.85 -12.03 -7.44
CA LYS A 252 4.10 -13.08 -8.45
C LYS A 252 2.86 -13.94 -8.71
N TYR A 253 2.04 -14.19 -7.69
CA TYR A 253 0.77 -14.87 -7.83
C TYR A 253 -0.22 -14.07 -8.67
N CYS A 254 -0.47 -12.79 -8.34
CA CYS A 254 -1.35 -11.89 -9.10
C CYS A 254 -0.89 -11.73 -10.55
N PHE A 255 0.43 -11.57 -10.74
CA PHE A 255 1.05 -11.47 -12.05
C PHE A 255 0.65 -12.65 -12.95
N ARG A 256 0.90 -13.89 -12.49
CA ARG A 256 0.60 -15.09 -13.27
C ARG A 256 -0.88 -15.44 -13.33
N ALA A 257 -1.60 -15.28 -12.23
CA ALA A 257 -2.99 -15.69 -12.12
C ALA A 257 -3.92 -14.78 -12.94
N ARG A 258 -3.58 -13.50 -13.07
CA ARG A 258 -4.38 -12.50 -13.77
C ARG A 258 -3.61 -11.72 -14.83
N LEU A 259 -2.58 -10.94 -14.46
CA LEU A 259 -2.01 -9.90 -15.34
C LEU A 259 -1.58 -10.44 -16.70
N VAL A 260 -0.82 -11.55 -16.73
CA VAL A 260 -0.35 -12.17 -17.97
C VAL A 260 -1.19 -13.37 -18.42
N ASN A 261 -2.35 -13.58 -17.79
CA ASN A 261 -3.25 -14.68 -18.10
C ASN A 261 -4.04 -14.38 -19.39
N PRO A 262 -3.95 -15.23 -20.43
CA PRO A 262 -4.67 -15.02 -21.70
C PRO A 262 -6.17 -14.84 -21.52
N LYS A 263 -6.80 -15.50 -20.54
CA LYS A 263 -8.24 -15.35 -20.27
C LYS A 263 -8.62 -13.95 -19.83
N TRP A 264 -7.78 -13.31 -19.02
CA TRP A 264 -8.00 -11.95 -18.55
C TRP A 264 -7.75 -10.95 -19.68
N ILE A 265 -6.65 -11.14 -20.41
CA ILE A 265 -6.28 -10.33 -21.58
C ILE A 265 -7.38 -10.37 -22.65
N ASP A 266 -7.79 -11.57 -23.09
CA ASP A 266 -8.85 -11.76 -24.08
C ASP A 266 -10.21 -11.26 -23.57
N GLY A 267 -10.43 -11.32 -22.26
CA GLY A 267 -11.58 -10.71 -21.59
C GLY A 267 -11.61 -9.20 -21.81
N LEU A 268 -10.54 -8.51 -21.44
CA LEU A 268 -10.43 -7.05 -21.57
C LEU A 268 -10.41 -6.57 -23.02
N LYS A 269 -9.81 -7.33 -23.96
CA LYS A 269 -9.81 -6.95 -25.39
C LYS A 269 -11.22 -6.76 -25.96
N LYS A 270 -12.24 -7.41 -25.40
CA LYS A 270 -13.65 -7.24 -25.79
C LYS A 270 -14.22 -5.86 -25.43
N HIS A 271 -13.53 -5.10 -24.58
CA HIS A 271 -13.94 -3.78 -24.10
C HIS A 271 -13.17 -2.62 -24.77
N GLY A 272 -12.43 -2.88 -25.86
CA GLY A 272 -11.83 -1.86 -26.72
C GLY A 272 -10.98 -0.85 -25.94
N TYR A 273 -11.33 0.44 -26.07
CA TYR A 273 -10.61 1.56 -25.44
C TYR A 273 -10.39 1.37 -23.94
N HIS A 274 -11.44 0.94 -23.20
CA HIS A 274 -11.34 0.74 -21.76
C HIS A 274 -10.49 -0.48 -21.39
N GLY A 275 -10.54 -1.56 -22.19
CA GLY A 275 -9.65 -2.70 -22.00
C GLY A 275 -8.18 -2.31 -22.15
N ALA A 276 -7.87 -1.47 -23.15
CA ALA A 276 -6.53 -0.94 -23.36
C ALA A 276 -6.08 0.00 -22.23
N ALA A 277 -6.97 0.87 -21.74
CA ALA A 277 -6.69 1.74 -20.59
C ALA A 277 -6.34 0.91 -19.34
N GLN A 278 -7.07 -0.18 -19.09
CA GLN A 278 -6.76 -1.09 -17.99
C GLN A 278 -5.35 -1.69 -18.13
N PHE A 279 -4.93 -2.15 -19.32
CA PHE A 279 -3.56 -2.63 -19.52
C PHE A 279 -2.50 -1.55 -19.24
N SER A 280 -2.77 -0.31 -19.63
CA SER A 280 -1.90 0.83 -19.32
C SER A 280 -1.73 1.04 -17.83
N GLU A 281 -2.83 1.09 -17.08
CA GLU A 281 -2.82 1.27 -15.62
C GLU A 281 -2.00 0.17 -14.92
N GLN A 282 -2.03 -1.06 -15.43
CA GLN A 282 -1.21 -2.15 -14.87
C GLN A 282 0.29 -1.87 -14.95
N MET A 283 0.77 -1.20 -16.01
CA MET A 283 2.19 -0.85 -16.13
C MET A 283 2.59 0.19 -15.08
N ASP A 284 1.70 1.15 -14.82
CA ASP A 284 1.91 2.16 -13.77
C ASP A 284 1.96 1.50 -12.38
N TYR A 285 1.08 0.53 -12.11
CA TYR A 285 1.04 -0.18 -10.83
C TYR A 285 2.24 -1.11 -10.64
N VAL A 286 2.66 -1.83 -11.67
CA VAL A 286 3.88 -2.67 -11.62
C VAL A 286 5.10 -1.82 -11.29
N LEU A 287 5.26 -0.67 -11.96
CA LEU A 287 6.34 0.26 -11.67
C LEU A 287 6.24 0.82 -10.24
N GLY A 288 5.03 1.16 -9.77
CA GLY A 288 4.82 1.62 -8.40
C GLY A 288 5.23 0.59 -7.34
N TRP A 289 4.86 -0.68 -7.53
CA TRP A 289 5.27 -1.79 -6.68
C TRP A 289 6.78 -2.00 -6.64
N ASP A 290 7.43 -1.91 -7.79
CA ASP A 290 8.87 -2.11 -7.87
C ASP A 290 9.64 -0.93 -7.28
N ALA A 291 9.19 0.31 -7.56
CA ALA A 291 9.78 1.52 -7.01
C ALA A 291 9.74 1.55 -5.48
N THR A 292 8.75 0.91 -4.87
CA THR A 292 8.52 0.93 -3.42
C THR A 292 9.01 -0.32 -2.69
N ALA A 293 8.87 -1.51 -3.28
CA ALA A 293 9.19 -2.78 -2.60
C ALA A 293 10.18 -3.69 -3.34
N GLU A 294 10.62 -3.34 -4.56
CA GLU A 294 11.59 -4.14 -5.35
C GLU A 294 11.13 -5.61 -5.53
N VAL A 295 9.82 -5.79 -5.77
CA VAL A 295 9.15 -7.10 -5.85
C VAL A 295 8.90 -7.59 -7.27
N ILE A 296 9.31 -6.80 -8.28
CA ILE A 296 9.16 -7.15 -9.69
C ILE A 296 10.52 -7.63 -10.22
N ASP A 297 10.58 -8.89 -10.64
CA ASP A 297 11.81 -9.44 -11.21
C ASP A 297 11.95 -9.05 -12.70
N ASP A 298 13.17 -9.03 -13.25
CA ASP A 298 13.44 -8.70 -14.66
C ASP A 298 12.57 -9.50 -15.67
N TRP A 299 12.33 -10.79 -15.40
CA TRP A 299 11.51 -11.64 -16.28
C TRP A 299 10.06 -11.20 -16.33
N MET A 300 9.57 -10.51 -15.29
CA MET A 300 8.19 -10.00 -15.25
C MET A 300 8.05 -8.81 -16.19
N TYR A 301 9.03 -7.88 -16.21
CA TYR A 301 9.05 -6.80 -17.19
C TYR A 301 9.22 -7.32 -18.62
N GLU A 302 10.09 -8.31 -18.82
CA GLU A 302 10.27 -8.96 -20.13
C GLU A 302 8.93 -9.53 -20.64
N ASP A 303 8.22 -10.30 -19.80
CA ASP A 303 6.93 -10.91 -20.17
C ASP A 303 5.85 -9.84 -20.46
N LEU A 304 5.87 -8.72 -19.72
CA LEU A 304 4.99 -7.58 -20.00
C LEU A 304 5.31 -6.91 -21.33
N ALA A 305 6.59 -6.66 -21.62
CA ALA A 305 7.04 -6.08 -22.87
C ALA A 305 6.65 -6.97 -24.06
N GLU A 306 6.96 -8.27 -23.98
CA GLU A 306 6.63 -9.25 -25.01
C GLU A 306 5.13 -9.31 -25.29
N LYS A 307 4.29 -9.45 -24.26
CA LYS A 307 2.84 -9.66 -24.41
C LYS A 307 2.06 -8.41 -24.78
N PHE A 308 2.40 -7.26 -24.20
CA PHE A 308 1.58 -6.06 -24.31
C PHE A 308 2.09 -5.06 -25.35
N VAL A 309 3.39 -5.05 -25.66
CA VAL A 309 4.01 -3.99 -26.47
C VAL A 309 4.66 -4.52 -27.75
N LEU A 310 5.39 -5.64 -27.66
CA LEU A 310 6.13 -6.22 -28.79
C LEU A 310 5.27 -7.10 -29.70
N ASP A 311 4.32 -7.84 -29.11
CA ASP A 311 3.38 -8.68 -29.84
C ASP A 311 2.64 -7.84 -30.91
N LYS A 312 2.78 -8.24 -32.18
CA LYS A 312 2.31 -7.42 -33.30
C LYS A 312 0.79 -7.33 -33.36
N GLU A 313 0.07 -8.37 -32.93
CA GLU A 313 -1.40 -8.36 -32.89
C GLU A 313 -1.93 -7.46 -31.78
N MET A 314 -1.36 -7.56 -30.58
CA MET A 314 -1.66 -6.69 -29.45
C MET A 314 -1.33 -5.24 -29.78
N GLN A 315 -0.15 -5.00 -30.35
CA GLN A 315 0.29 -3.67 -30.74
C GLN A 315 -0.67 -3.04 -31.76
N GLN A 316 -1.07 -3.80 -32.78
CA GLN A 316 -2.03 -3.31 -33.77
C GLN A 316 -3.39 -3.03 -33.13
N TRP A 317 -3.89 -3.95 -32.30
CA TRP A 317 -5.14 -3.76 -31.58
C TRP A 317 -5.12 -2.50 -30.70
N LEU A 318 -4.04 -2.27 -29.94
CA LEU A 318 -3.87 -1.07 -29.12
C LEU A 318 -3.83 0.20 -29.97
N LYS A 319 -3.11 0.22 -31.09
CA LYS A 319 -3.09 1.37 -32.01
C LYS A 319 -4.49 1.71 -32.54
N ASP A 320 -5.31 0.69 -32.78
CA ASP A 320 -6.66 0.87 -33.31
C ASP A 320 -7.65 1.36 -32.24
N VAL A 321 -7.55 0.86 -30.99
CA VAL A 321 -8.54 1.15 -29.95
C VAL A 321 -8.12 2.26 -28.99
N ASN A 322 -6.84 2.38 -28.66
CA ASN A 322 -6.29 3.38 -27.73
C ASN A 322 -4.75 3.51 -27.87
N PRO A 323 -4.26 4.29 -28.84
CA PRO A 323 -2.82 4.47 -29.04
C PRO A 323 -2.11 5.16 -27.87
N TYR A 324 -2.82 5.96 -27.06
CA TYR A 324 -2.26 6.56 -25.83
C TYR A 324 -1.91 5.51 -24.77
N ALA A 325 -2.69 4.43 -24.67
CA ALA A 325 -2.36 3.32 -23.78
C ALA A 325 -1.05 2.65 -24.20
N LEU A 326 -0.85 2.39 -25.50
CA LEU A 326 0.41 1.83 -26.00
C LEU A 326 1.60 2.76 -25.75
N GLN A 327 1.39 4.08 -25.92
CA GLN A 327 2.41 5.07 -25.61
C GLN A 327 2.84 4.98 -24.14
N ASN A 328 1.90 5.06 -23.20
CA ASN A 328 2.21 5.02 -21.77
C ASN A 328 2.83 3.68 -21.35
N MET A 329 2.31 2.54 -21.83
CA MET A 329 2.90 1.22 -21.52
C MET A 329 4.37 1.15 -21.98
N THR A 330 4.67 1.63 -23.19
CA THR A 330 6.05 1.66 -23.70
C THR A 330 6.91 2.64 -22.90
N GLU A 331 6.36 3.79 -22.52
CA GLU A 331 7.04 4.79 -21.72
C GLU A 331 7.40 4.27 -20.32
N ARG A 332 6.48 3.56 -19.65
CA ARG A 332 6.73 2.97 -18.33
C ARG A 332 7.80 1.90 -18.34
N LEU A 333 7.80 1.05 -19.37
CA LEU A 333 8.85 0.04 -19.57
C LEU A 333 10.22 0.70 -19.78
N LEU A 334 10.30 1.76 -20.59
CA LEU A 334 11.52 2.54 -20.79
C LEU A 334 11.95 3.26 -19.50
N GLU A 335 11.01 3.76 -18.70
CA GLU A 335 11.28 4.36 -17.39
C GLU A 335 11.87 3.33 -16.42
N ALA A 336 11.34 2.11 -16.37
CA ALA A 336 11.89 1.04 -15.54
C ALA A 336 13.35 0.75 -15.92
N ILE A 337 13.69 0.71 -17.22
CA ILE A 337 15.08 0.58 -17.69
C ILE A 337 15.92 1.78 -17.25
N GLN A 338 15.42 3.00 -17.46
CA GLN A 338 16.15 4.24 -17.13
C GLN A 338 16.46 4.35 -15.63
N ARG A 339 15.55 3.85 -14.78
CA ARG A 339 15.70 3.84 -13.32
C ARG A 339 16.48 2.63 -12.79
N ASN A 340 16.99 1.76 -13.66
CA ASN A 340 17.66 0.49 -13.31
C ASN A 340 16.78 -0.48 -12.51
N MET A 341 15.47 -0.38 -12.70
CA MET A 341 14.47 -1.28 -12.13
C MET A 341 14.30 -2.54 -13.00
N TRP A 342 14.58 -2.41 -14.29
CA TRP A 342 14.62 -3.53 -15.23
C TRP A 342 15.94 -3.55 -16.01
N ASN A 343 16.67 -4.66 -15.91
CA ASN A 343 17.91 -4.88 -16.64
C ASN A 343 17.65 -5.52 -18.03
N ALA A 344 17.01 -4.75 -18.92
CA ALA A 344 16.72 -5.18 -20.29
C ALA A 344 17.98 -5.27 -21.16
N THR A 345 17.92 -6.09 -22.22
CA THR A 345 18.95 -6.09 -23.27
C THR A 345 18.95 -4.77 -24.06
N GLU A 346 20.09 -4.42 -24.65
CA GLU A 346 20.17 -3.23 -25.51
C GLU A 346 19.30 -3.37 -26.76
N GLU A 347 19.10 -4.59 -27.25
CA GLU A 347 18.15 -4.90 -28.32
C GLU A 347 16.70 -4.59 -27.89
N MET A 348 16.27 -5.11 -26.73
CA MET A 348 14.94 -4.86 -26.16
C MET A 348 14.68 -3.36 -25.99
N LYS A 349 15.64 -2.65 -25.38
CA LYS A 349 15.57 -1.20 -25.18
C LYS A 349 15.41 -0.43 -26.49
N LYS A 350 16.17 -0.78 -27.53
CA LYS A 350 16.06 -0.15 -28.86
C LYS A 350 14.71 -0.43 -29.51
N GLU A 351 14.19 -1.65 -29.37
CA GLU A 351 12.87 -1.99 -29.93
C GLU A 351 11.76 -1.18 -29.25
N LEU A 352 11.77 -1.08 -27.92
CA LEU A 352 10.83 -0.24 -27.17
C LEU A 352 10.93 1.24 -27.57
N GLN A 353 12.16 1.78 -27.72
CA GLN A 353 12.36 3.16 -28.21
C GLN A 353 11.78 3.36 -29.60
N GLN A 354 11.96 2.41 -30.51
CA GLN A 354 11.39 2.49 -31.85
C GLN A 354 9.87 2.45 -31.83
N ILE A 355 9.27 1.61 -30.98
CA ILE A 355 7.82 1.54 -30.81
C ILE A 355 7.28 2.86 -30.26
N TYR A 356 7.93 3.42 -29.25
CA TYR A 356 7.56 4.71 -28.68
C TYR A 356 7.52 5.81 -29.76
N LEU A 357 8.59 5.94 -30.56
CA LEU A 357 8.67 6.91 -31.66
C LEU A 357 7.58 6.70 -32.71
N ASN A 358 7.27 5.46 -33.06
CA ASN A 358 6.22 5.14 -34.03
C ASN A 358 4.83 5.52 -33.53
N VAL A 359 4.56 5.32 -32.23
CA VAL A 359 3.28 5.65 -31.62
C VAL A 359 3.13 7.15 -31.44
N ASP A 360 4.21 7.85 -31.07
CA ASP A 360 4.22 9.30 -30.96
C ASP A 360 3.88 9.97 -32.31
N ALA A 361 4.54 9.54 -33.39
CA ALA A 361 4.24 10.01 -34.74
C ALA A 361 2.78 9.75 -35.16
N LEU A 362 2.22 8.60 -34.79
CA LEU A 362 0.81 8.26 -35.04
C LEU A 362 -0.13 9.23 -34.30
N LEU A 363 0.15 9.52 -33.02
CA LEU A 363 -0.65 10.41 -32.19
C LEU A 363 -0.58 11.86 -32.67
N GLU A 364 0.59 12.34 -33.08
CA GLU A 364 0.74 13.66 -33.70
C GLU A 364 -0.14 13.80 -34.95
N GLU A 365 -0.08 12.81 -35.87
CA GLU A 365 -0.89 12.83 -37.09
C GLU A 365 -2.40 12.82 -36.79
N GLN A 366 -2.84 12.03 -35.79
CA GLN A 366 -4.23 12.01 -35.36
C GLN A 366 -4.68 13.34 -34.76
N ASN A 367 -3.86 13.94 -33.90
CA ASN A 367 -4.14 15.24 -33.27
C ASN A 367 -4.24 16.37 -34.31
N GLU A 368 -3.38 16.37 -35.33
CA GLU A 368 -3.46 17.33 -36.44
C GLU A 368 -4.75 17.16 -37.24
N LYS A 369 -5.15 15.93 -37.57
CA LYS A 369 -6.41 15.64 -38.27
C LYS A 369 -7.62 16.12 -37.47
N THR A 370 -7.61 15.95 -36.16
CA THR A 370 -8.68 16.43 -35.26
C THR A 370 -8.76 17.96 -35.26
N LYS A 371 -7.63 18.65 -35.07
CA LYS A 371 -7.57 20.13 -35.14
C LYS A 371 -8.06 20.67 -36.50
N GLN A 372 -7.74 19.99 -37.60
CA GLN A 372 -8.22 20.37 -38.93
C GLN A 372 -9.73 20.17 -39.09
N LYS A 373 -10.31 19.10 -38.53
CA LYS A 373 -11.77 18.87 -38.52
C LYS A 373 -12.49 19.94 -37.71
N GLU A 374 -12.01 20.26 -36.52
CA GLU A 374 -12.57 21.31 -35.66
C GLU A 374 -12.56 22.67 -36.36
N LYS A 375 -11.43 23.06 -36.97
CA LYS A 375 -11.33 24.28 -37.78
C LYS A 375 -12.34 24.31 -38.94
N LYS A 376 -12.59 23.17 -39.60
CA LYS A 376 -13.61 23.07 -40.66
C LYS A 376 -15.04 23.18 -40.13
N ILE A 377 -15.33 22.67 -38.94
CA ILE A 377 -16.65 22.80 -38.29
C ILE A 377 -16.91 24.26 -37.92
N ILE A 378 -15.93 24.91 -37.28
CA ILE A 378 -16.03 26.34 -36.90
C ILE A 378 -16.25 27.21 -38.14
N ARG A 379 -15.50 26.96 -39.23
CA ARG A 379 -15.68 27.68 -40.51
C ARG A 379 -17.02 27.43 -41.22
N LYS A 380 -17.77 26.39 -40.85
CA LYS A 380 -19.12 26.13 -41.38
C LYS A 380 -20.23 26.74 -40.51
N GLN A 381 -19.91 27.14 -39.27
CA GLN A 381 -20.84 27.75 -38.33
C GLN A 381 -20.79 29.29 -38.35
N ILE A 382 -19.74 29.86 -38.94
CA ILE A 382 -19.60 31.27 -39.33
C ILE A 382 -20.02 31.37 -40.79
#